data_AF-A0A819WLE9-F1
#
_entry.id   AF-A0A819WLE9-F1
#
_cell.length_a   1.000
_cell.length_b   1.000
_cell.length_c   1.000
_cell.angle_alpha   90.00
_cell.angle_beta   90.00
_cell.angle_gamma   90.00
#
_symmetry.space_group_name_H-M   'P 1'
#
loop_
_entity.id
_entity.type
_entity.pdbx_description
1 polymer ?
#
loop_
_entity_poly.entity_id
_entity_poly.type
_entity_poly.pdbx_seq_one_letter_code
_entity_poly.pdbx_strand_id
1 'polypeptide(L)'
;MRTTIDQLYPDIWLQVFEYFNALELCFSLMHITKQADDVLFNINHRFRLRELVLDTHVRILPEELLLNHVISLELHQNSHLDNIQQCLELRSLKLIGHPQWIISILRKISQVNSKLEQLSLVVPGIGLLHNLFASIAPLLSLRRLEIYGDQLEERIKNGTSFLTQTKIERFILHSCSPMSWNDLSSMLPVASTAIDYEEQISATVATICADEILVSPLRLFWPNEFDERMHTIDTIAQQYLKQASRSVQHLIPLSSLADGNCLFNSVVSLVPDSGVSAVELRVRTIIELVKNRTYYDNQFSNVVGPFNEAIQRTCNNYSFSELYEVVALGNALRCEVQSVYPYIDYRVEMNIMNAVYKPLDISALNNGRLIIFWTNSEDEVTTK
;
A
#
# COMPACT_ATOMS: atom_id res chain seq x y z
N MET A 1 27.92 -9.51 -16.97
CA MET A 1 26.56 -9.85 -17.41
C MET A 1 25.64 -9.42 -16.29
N ARG A 2 24.79 -8.40 -16.49
CA ARG A 2 23.81 -7.97 -15.48
C ARG A 2 22.52 -8.70 -15.79
N THR A 3 22.17 -9.68 -14.97
CA THR A 3 20.89 -10.38 -15.00
C THR A 3 19.85 -9.44 -14.42
N THR A 4 18.75 -9.19 -15.13
CA THR A 4 17.65 -8.36 -14.58
C THR A 4 16.75 -9.20 -13.67
N ILE A 5 16.04 -8.55 -12.75
CA ILE A 5 15.12 -9.22 -11.81
C ILE A 5 14.10 -10.09 -12.55
N ASP A 6 13.64 -9.62 -13.71
CA ASP A 6 12.66 -10.29 -14.59
C ASP A 6 13.18 -11.60 -15.20
N GLN A 7 14.51 -11.74 -15.33
CA GLN A 7 15.15 -12.96 -15.82
C GLN A 7 15.33 -14.02 -14.72
N LEU A 8 15.34 -13.61 -13.46
CA LEU A 8 15.49 -14.51 -12.32
C LEU A 8 14.13 -14.98 -11.79
N TYR A 9 13.11 -14.11 -11.76
CA TYR A 9 11.81 -14.43 -11.18
C TYR A 9 10.67 -13.71 -11.92
N PRO A 10 10.13 -14.29 -12.99
CA PRO A 10 9.03 -13.67 -13.76
C PRO A 10 7.73 -13.49 -12.94
N ASP A 11 7.59 -14.21 -11.83
CA ASP A 11 6.36 -14.29 -11.03
C ASP A 11 6.41 -13.44 -9.74
N ILE A 12 7.57 -12.90 -9.36
CA ILE A 12 7.75 -12.13 -8.11
C ILE A 12 6.86 -10.89 -8.08
N TRP A 13 6.64 -10.31 -9.25
CA TRP A 13 5.81 -9.13 -9.46
C TRP A 13 4.33 -9.43 -9.17
N LEU A 14 3.81 -10.58 -9.60
CA LEU A 14 2.42 -10.98 -9.34
C LEU A 14 2.11 -11.13 -7.85
N GLN A 15 3.09 -11.53 -7.03
CA GLN A 15 2.93 -11.74 -5.59
C GLN A 15 3.11 -10.45 -4.77
N VAL A 16 4.00 -9.56 -5.22
CA VAL A 16 4.25 -8.27 -4.57
C VAL A 16 3.12 -7.25 -4.83
N PHE A 17 2.44 -7.32 -5.98
CA PHE A 17 1.32 -6.44 -6.32
C PHE A 17 -0.02 -6.77 -5.62
N GLU A 18 -0.11 -7.88 -4.87
CA GLU A 18 -1.35 -8.24 -4.15
C GLU A 18 -1.58 -7.48 -2.82
N TYR A 19 -0.56 -6.77 -2.30
CA TYR A 19 -0.57 -6.23 -0.93
C TYR A 19 -0.24 -4.74 -0.79
N PHE A 20 0.18 -4.08 -1.87
CA PHE A 20 0.39 -2.64 -1.88
C PHE A 20 -0.60 -1.97 -2.84
N ASN A 21 -0.94 -0.70 -2.62
CA ASN A 21 -1.52 0.10 -3.69
C ASN A 21 -0.55 0.04 -4.87
N ALA A 22 -0.94 -0.67 -5.93
CA ALA A 22 -0.04 -1.04 -7.03
C ALA A 22 0.64 0.19 -7.65
N LEU A 23 -0.01 1.36 -7.62
CA LEU A 23 0.55 2.63 -8.08
C LEU A 23 1.70 3.12 -7.19
N GLU A 24 1.61 3.04 -5.87
CA GLU A 24 2.61 3.64 -4.96
C GLU A 24 3.87 2.79 -4.83
N LEU A 25 3.72 1.46 -4.85
CA LEU A 25 4.86 0.56 -4.92
C LEU A 25 5.49 0.59 -6.32
N CYS A 26 4.67 0.71 -7.38
CA CYS A 26 5.17 0.92 -8.74
C CYS A 26 5.89 2.27 -8.86
N PHE A 27 5.45 3.38 -8.24
CA PHE A 27 6.21 4.64 -8.24
C PHE A 27 7.53 4.54 -7.46
N SER A 28 7.53 3.81 -6.34
CA SER A 28 8.72 3.61 -5.51
C SER A 28 9.75 2.69 -6.19
N LEU A 29 9.29 1.68 -6.94
CA LEU A 29 10.14 0.78 -7.73
C LEU A 29 10.46 1.36 -9.12
N MET A 30 9.60 2.20 -9.69
CA MET A 30 9.84 2.94 -10.95
C MET A 30 11.02 3.88 -10.81
N HIS A 31 11.29 4.43 -9.63
CA HIS A 31 12.48 5.25 -9.45
C HIS A 31 13.78 4.43 -9.54
N ILE A 32 13.71 3.14 -9.21
CA ILE A 32 14.80 2.16 -9.30
C ILE A 32 14.88 1.56 -10.73
N THR A 33 13.74 1.34 -11.39
CA THR A 33 13.66 0.81 -12.77
C THR A 33 13.67 1.88 -13.86
N LYS A 34 13.71 3.18 -13.54
CA LYS A 34 13.83 4.27 -14.54
C LYS A 34 15.12 4.16 -15.37
N GLN A 35 16.13 3.46 -14.89
CA GLN A 35 17.32 3.09 -15.68
C GLN A 35 17.13 1.86 -16.59
N ALA A 36 16.05 1.09 -16.40
CA ALA A 36 15.70 -0.10 -17.18
C ALA A 36 14.60 0.17 -18.23
N ASP A 37 13.72 1.13 -18.00
CA ASP A 37 12.60 1.47 -18.92
C ASP A 37 13.04 2.12 -20.24
N ASP A 38 14.28 2.62 -20.35
CA ASP A 38 14.85 3.08 -21.63
C ASP A 38 15.07 1.93 -22.64
N VAL A 39 14.83 0.66 -22.25
CA VAL A 39 15.11 -0.54 -23.07
C VAL A 39 13.84 -1.17 -23.69
N LEU A 40 12.62 -0.71 -23.38
CA LEU A 40 11.38 -1.29 -23.95
C LEU A 40 10.90 -0.64 -25.27
N PHE A 41 11.73 0.19 -25.90
CA PHE A 41 11.45 0.75 -27.23
C PHE A 41 12.08 -0.08 -28.35
N ASN A 42 11.25 -0.77 -29.14
CA ASN A 42 11.65 -1.31 -30.45
C ASN A 42 10.84 -0.61 -31.55
N ILE A 43 11.58 0.07 -32.43
CA ILE A 43 11.06 0.95 -33.49
C ILE A 43 10.29 0.20 -34.61
N ASN A 44 10.20 -1.14 -34.56
CA ASN A 44 9.70 -1.95 -35.68
C ASN A 44 8.38 -2.74 -35.48
N HIS A 45 7.80 -2.93 -34.27
CA HIS A 45 6.64 -3.84 -34.13
C HIS A 45 5.58 -3.50 -33.05
N ARG A 46 4.31 -3.63 -33.47
CA ARG A 46 3.07 -3.95 -32.73
C ARG A 46 3.12 -3.78 -31.19
N PHE A 47 2.68 -2.63 -30.72
CA PHE A 47 2.55 -2.32 -29.30
C PHE A 47 1.58 -3.27 -28.59
N ARG A 48 1.96 -3.73 -27.39
CA ARG A 48 1.05 -4.32 -26.39
C ARG A 48 0.88 -3.32 -25.27
N LEU A 49 -0.36 -2.97 -24.97
CA LEU A 49 -0.67 -2.00 -23.93
C LEU A 49 -0.92 -2.76 -22.64
N ARG A 50 0.05 -2.68 -21.72
CA ARG A 50 -0.09 -3.32 -20.40
C ARG A 50 -1.27 -2.74 -19.63
N GLU A 51 -1.44 -1.43 -19.72
CA GLU A 51 -2.51 -0.69 -19.06
C GLU A 51 -2.96 0.48 -19.93
N LEU A 52 -4.28 0.65 -20.06
CA LEU A 52 -4.92 1.77 -20.74
C LEU A 52 -5.98 2.36 -19.80
N VAL A 53 -5.87 3.65 -19.49
CA VAL A 53 -6.84 4.37 -18.65
C VAL A 53 -7.64 5.32 -19.53
N LEU A 54 -8.95 5.10 -19.62
CA LEU A 54 -9.88 5.98 -20.32
C LEU A 54 -10.74 6.69 -19.28
N ASP A 55 -10.26 7.87 -18.88
CA ASP A 55 -10.96 8.74 -17.97
C ASP A 55 -11.95 9.67 -18.69
N THR A 56 -12.52 10.63 -17.96
CA THR A 56 -13.48 11.60 -18.49
C THR A 56 -12.91 12.56 -19.54
N HIS A 57 -11.58 12.65 -19.66
CA HIS A 57 -10.89 13.58 -20.56
C HIS A 57 -10.59 12.95 -21.92
N VAL A 58 -10.57 11.61 -22.02
CA VAL A 58 -10.31 10.89 -23.27
C VAL A 58 -11.62 10.65 -24.02
N ARG A 59 -11.90 11.52 -25.01
CA ARG A 59 -13.13 11.44 -25.83
C ARG A 59 -12.98 10.66 -27.13
N ILE A 60 -11.78 10.61 -27.69
CA ILE A 60 -11.51 9.99 -28.99
C ILE A 60 -10.24 9.15 -28.82
N LEU A 61 -10.35 7.85 -29.14
CA LEU A 61 -9.20 6.98 -29.27
C LEU A 61 -8.63 7.09 -30.69
N PRO A 62 -7.31 7.09 -30.87
CA PRO A 62 -6.71 7.01 -32.20
C PRO A 62 -7.21 5.77 -32.94
N GLU A 63 -7.52 5.89 -34.23
CA GLU A 63 -7.99 4.76 -35.06
C GLU A 63 -6.91 3.67 -35.18
N GLU A 64 -5.64 4.04 -35.00
CA GLU A 64 -4.49 3.15 -35.05
C GLU A 64 -4.32 2.31 -33.77
N LEU A 65 -5.11 2.56 -32.73
CA LEU A 65 -5.02 1.83 -31.46
C LEU A 65 -5.55 0.40 -31.62
N LEU A 66 -4.63 -0.57 -31.63
CA LEU A 66 -4.94 -1.99 -31.67
C LEU A 66 -5.49 -2.47 -30.32
N LEU A 67 -6.80 -2.29 -30.09
CA LEU A 67 -7.49 -2.66 -28.85
C LEU A 67 -7.33 -4.15 -28.49
N ASN A 68 -7.12 -5.01 -29.49
CA ASN A 68 -6.90 -6.44 -29.29
C ASN A 68 -5.59 -6.77 -28.55
N HIS A 69 -4.71 -5.80 -28.32
CA HIS A 69 -3.46 -5.95 -27.57
C HIS A 69 -3.49 -5.27 -26.19
N VAL A 70 -4.66 -4.80 -25.74
CA VAL A 70 -4.83 -4.21 -24.40
C VAL A 70 -5.00 -5.34 -23.38
N ILE A 71 -4.12 -5.37 -22.37
CA ILE A 71 -4.10 -6.40 -21.32
C ILE A 71 -4.89 -5.95 -20.08
N SER A 72 -4.73 -4.69 -19.67
CA SER A 72 -5.46 -4.08 -18.56
C SER A 72 -6.15 -2.79 -19.03
N LEU A 73 -7.40 -2.58 -18.61
CA LEU A 73 -8.21 -1.44 -18.99
C LEU A 73 -8.92 -0.85 -17.79
N GLU A 74 -8.81 0.46 -17.60
CA GLU A 74 -9.64 1.22 -16.67
C GLU A 74 -10.61 2.10 -17.47
N LEU A 75 -11.92 1.97 -17.21
CA LEU A 75 -12.97 2.75 -17.86
C LEU A 75 -13.78 3.54 -16.84
N HIS A 76 -13.93 4.82 -17.13
CA HIS A 76 -14.85 5.70 -16.42
C HIS A 76 -16.15 5.81 -17.19
N GLN A 77 -17.29 6.02 -16.50
CA GLN A 77 -18.60 6.09 -17.15
C GLN A 77 -18.69 7.10 -18.31
N ASN A 78 -17.94 8.21 -18.22
CA ASN A 78 -17.93 9.25 -19.25
C ASN A 78 -16.96 8.94 -20.41
N SER A 79 -16.29 7.78 -20.39
CA SER A 79 -15.43 7.35 -21.49
C SER A 79 -16.25 6.78 -22.65
N HIS A 80 -15.87 7.14 -23.87
CA HIS A 80 -16.49 6.64 -25.09
C HIS A 80 -15.71 5.44 -25.61
N LEU A 81 -16.01 4.25 -25.09
CA LEU A 81 -15.50 2.99 -25.65
C LEU A 81 -16.65 2.08 -26.10
N ASP A 82 -17.15 2.34 -27.31
CA ASP A 82 -18.27 1.56 -27.86
C ASP A 82 -17.88 0.11 -28.17
N ASN A 83 -16.61 -0.09 -28.53
CA ASN A 83 -16.05 -1.33 -29.09
C ASN A 83 -15.17 -2.10 -28.11
N ILE A 84 -15.50 -2.13 -26.82
CA ILE A 84 -14.75 -2.92 -25.82
C ILE A 84 -14.57 -4.39 -26.21
N GLN A 85 -15.46 -4.91 -27.06
CA GLN A 85 -15.41 -6.25 -27.62
C GLN A 85 -14.16 -6.54 -28.46
N GLN A 86 -13.47 -5.50 -28.94
CA GLN A 86 -12.21 -5.64 -29.65
C GLN A 86 -11.03 -5.98 -28.73
N CYS A 87 -11.18 -5.86 -27.40
CA CYS A 87 -10.13 -6.15 -26.42
C CYS A 87 -10.03 -7.66 -26.13
N LEU A 88 -9.61 -8.45 -27.12
CA LEU A 88 -9.56 -9.92 -27.05
C LEU A 88 -8.51 -10.46 -26.04
N GLU A 89 -7.44 -9.71 -25.79
CA GLU A 89 -6.38 -10.08 -24.82
C GLU A 89 -6.63 -9.51 -23.41
N LEU A 90 -7.79 -8.89 -23.15
CA LEU A 90 -8.09 -8.27 -21.86
C LEU A 90 -8.11 -9.28 -20.72
N ARG A 91 -7.24 -9.07 -19.73
CA ARG A 91 -7.11 -9.89 -18.51
C ARG A 91 -7.55 -9.16 -17.25
N SER A 92 -7.44 -7.83 -17.22
CA SER A 92 -7.84 -7.00 -16.09
C SER A 92 -8.74 -5.87 -16.55
N LEU A 93 -9.83 -5.64 -15.83
CA LEU A 93 -10.76 -4.54 -16.10
C LEU A 93 -11.16 -3.84 -14.81
N LYS A 94 -11.05 -2.52 -14.81
CA LYS A 94 -11.58 -1.65 -13.76
C LYS A 94 -12.68 -0.75 -14.32
N LEU A 95 -13.87 -0.81 -13.72
CA LEU A 95 -15.03 -0.01 -14.14
C LEU A 95 -15.42 0.96 -13.03
N ILE A 96 -15.48 2.25 -13.37
CA ILE A 96 -15.82 3.32 -12.43
C ILE A 96 -17.06 4.05 -12.93
N GLY A 97 -18.19 3.84 -12.26
CA GLY A 97 -19.46 4.43 -12.70
C GLY A 97 -20.71 3.80 -12.11
N HIS A 98 -21.86 4.31 -12.54
CA HIS A 98 -23.16 3.83 -12.08
C HIS A 98 -23.42 2.35 -12.46
N PRO A 99 -24.17 1.59 -11.62
CA PRO A 99 -24.40 0.15 -11.81
C PRO A 99 -24.95 -0.22 -13.19
N GLN A 100 -25.88 0.58 -13.73
CA GLN A 100 -26.51 0.30 -15.04
C GLN A 100 -25.50 0.35 -16.19
N TRP A 101 -24.59 1.33 -16.15
CA TRP A 101 -23.52 1.44 -17.14
C TRP A 101 -22.54 0.27 -17.01
N ILE A 102 -22.10 -0.05 -15.79
CA ILE A 102 -21.24 -1.21 -15.53
C ILE A 102 -21.86 -2.51 -16.06
N ILE A 103 -23.14 -2.76 -15.75
CA ILE A 103 -23.90 -3.91 -16.27
C ILE A 103 -23.89 -3.96 -17.80
N SER A 104 -24.06 -2.82 -18.47
CA SER A 104 -24.03 -2.76 -19.93
C SER A 104 -22.66 -3.16 -20.51
N ILE A 105 -21.57 -2.73 -19.86
CA ILE A 105 -20.20 -3.05 -20.26
C ILE A 105 -19.91 -4.54 -20.01
N LEU A 106 -20.28 -5.06 -18.85
CA LEU A 106 -20.12 -6.48 -18.52
C LEU A 106 -20.88 -7.39 -19.50
N ARG A 107 -22.09 -7.00 -19.91
CA ARG A 107 -22.84 -7.72 -20.95
C ARG A 107 -22.09 -7.73 -22.28
N LYS A 108 -21.54 -6.58 -22.72
CA LYS A 108 -20.72 -6.52 -23.94
C LYS A 108 -19.50 -7.44 -23.87
N ILE A 109 -18.81 -7.45 -22.72
CA ILE A 109 -17.62 -8.31 -22.50
C ILE A 109 -18.00 -9.78 -22.45
N SER A 110 -19.11 -10.14 -21.80
CA SER A 110 -19.56 -11.53 -21.70
C SER A 110 -19.88 -12.18 -23.03
N GLN A 111 -20.21 -11.37 -24.05
CA GLN A 111 -20.42 -11.83 -25.42
C GLN A 111 -19.10 -12.15 -26.14
N VAL A 112 -17.98 -11.69 -25.59
CA VAL A 112 -16.65 -11.97 -26.09
C VAL A 112 -16.03 -13.04 -25.21
N ASN A 113 -15.33 -14.00 -25.82
CA ASN A 113 -14.57 -15.01 -25.11
C ASN A 113 -13.32 -14.38 -24.47
N SER A 114 -13.53 -13.44 -23.55
CA SER A 114 -12.48 -12.68 -22.90
C SER A 114 -11.71 -13.57 -21.92
N LYS A 115 -10.40 -13.33 -21.84
CA LYS A 115 -9.52 -13.94 -20.84
C LYS A 115 -9.53 -13.13 -19.54
N LEU A 116 -10.66 -12.50 -19.21
CA LEU A 116 -10.77 -11.59 -18.08
C LEU A 116 -10.62 -12.38 -16.78
N GLU A 117 -9.46 -12.22 -16.14
CA GLU A 117 -9.05 -12.91 -14.91
C GLU A 117 -9.35 -12.03 -13.67
N GLN A 118 -9.32 -10.70 -13.82
CA GLN A 118 -9.54 -9.73 -12.75
C GLN A 118 -10.58 -8.67 -13.13
N LEU A 119 -11.50 -8.37 -12.21
CA LEU A 119 -12.51 -7.33 -12.35
C LEU A 119 -12.59 -6.49 -11.06
N SER A 120 -12.39 -5.19 -11.19
CA SER A 120 -12.57 -4.22 -10.09
C SER A 120 -13.70 -3.25 -10.44
N LEU A 121 -14.67 -3.10 -9.54
CA LEU A 121 -15.87 -2.28 -9.75
C LEU A 121 -15.92 -1.17 -8.70
N VAL A 122 -15.92 0.08 -9.13
CA VAL A 122 -16.09 1.24 -8.25
C VAL A 122 -17.45 1.86 -8.56
N VAL A 123 -18.40 1.69 -7.64
CA VAL A 123 -19.82 1.92 -7.89
C VAL A 123 -20.38 2.93 -6.88
N PRO A 124 -20.77 4.14 -7.31
CA PRO A 124 -21.50 5.07 -6.45
C PRO A 124 -22.95 4.60 -6.34
N GLY A 125 -23.35 4.19 -5.15
CA GLY A 125 -24.62 3.55 -4.85
C GLY A 125 -24.70 2.16 -5.46
N ILE A 126 -24.41 1.14 -4.66
CA ILE A 126 -24.68 -0.24 -5.03
C ILE A 126 -26.20 -0.41 -4.96
N GLY A 127 -26.86 -0.22 -6.12
CA GLY A 127 -28.21 -0.70 -6.33
C GLY A 127 -28.26 -2.23 -6.16
N LEU A 128 -29.31 -2.88 -6.65
CA LEU A 128 -29.50 -4.30 -6.37
C LEU A 128 -28.34 -5.19 -6.92
N LEU A 129 -27.40 -5.62 -6.06
CA LEU A 129 -26.22 -6.45 -6.36
C LEU A 129 -26.51 -7.66 -7.25
N HIS A 130 -27.72 -8.23 -7.14
CA HIS A 130 -28.15 -9.35 -7.97
C HIS A 130 -27.96 -9.14 -9.48
N ASN A 131 -28.25 -7.93 -9.99
CA ASN A 131 -28.13 -7.62 -11.41
C ASN A 131 -26.67 -7.54 -11.85
N LEU A 132 -25.82 -7.08 -10.93
CA LEU A 132 -24.38 -6.99 -11.15
C LEU A 132 -23.79 -8.41 -11.21
N PHE A 133 -24.08 -9.25 -10.22
CA PHE A 133 -23.62 -10.63 -10.19
C PHE A 133 -24.18 -11.46 -11.35
N ALA A 134 -25.44 -11.27 -11.73
CA ALA A 134 -26.00 -11.93 -12.92
C ALA A 134 -25.25 -11.56 -14.20
N SER A 135 -24.73 -10.33 -14.30
CA SER A 135 -23.90 -9.89 -15.43
C SER A 135 -22.45 -10.40 -15.35
N ILE A 136 -21.97 -10.76 -14.15
CA ILE A 136 -20.62 -11.30 -13.92
C ILE A 136 -20.60 -12.82 -14.13
N ALA A 137 -21.69 -13.53 -13.82
CA ALA A 137 -21.77 -14.98 -13.89
C ALA A 137 -21.26 -15.62 -15.21
N PRO A 138 -21.47 -15.02 -16.40
CA PRO A 138 -20.94 -15.56 -17.65
C PRO A 138 -19.41 -15.45 -17.81
N LEU A 139 -18.71 -14.70 -16.96
CA LEU A 139 -17.26 -14.48 -17.04
C LEU A 139 -16.49 -15.66 -16.43
N LEU A 140 -16.45 -16.77 -17.15
CA LEU A 140 -15.93 -18.06 -16.66
C LEU A 140 -14.43 -18.04 -16.28
N SER A 141 -13.66 -17.12 -16.88
CA SER A 141 -12.22 -16.94 -16.62
C SER A 141 -11.93 -16.12 -15.36
N LEU A 142 -12.96 -15.50 -14.76
CA LEU A 142 -12.78 -14.55 -13.67
C LEU A 142 -12.34 -15.27 -12.39
N ARG A 143 -11.16 -14.88 -11.88
CA ARG A 143 -10.56 -15.40 -10.64
C ARG A 143 -10.59 -14.39 -9.51
N ARG A 144 -10.51 -13.10 -9.81
CA ARG A 144 -10.51 -12.02 -8.82
C ARG A 144 -11.62 -11.02 -9.09
N LEU A 145 -12.46 -10.78 -8.07
CA LEU A 145 -13.53 -9.80 -8.12
C LEU A 145 -13.41 -8.84 -6.94
N GLU A 146 -13.34 -7.54 -7.23
CA GLU A 146 -13.32 -6.48 -6.24
C GLU A 146 -14.49 -5.53 -6.47
N ILE A 147 -15.20 -5.17 -5.41
CA ILE A 147 -16.32 -4.24 -5.45
C ILE A 147 -16.11 -3.18 -4.37
N TYR A 148 -16.04 -1.93 -4.78
CA TYR A 148 -15.92 -0.75 -3.94
C TYR A 148 -17.20 0.07 -4.08
N GLY A 149 -18.00 0.15 -3.02
CA GLY A 149 -19.22 0.96 -3.01
C GLY A 149 -19.36 1.81 -1.76
N ASP A 150 -19.84 3.02 -1.94
CA ASP A 150 -20.08 4.01 -0.88
C ASP A 150 -21.37 3.72 -0.07
N GLN A 151 -22.42 3.24 -0.72
CA GLN A 151 -23.72 2.93 -0.10
C GLN A 151 -24.32 1.66 -0.69
N LEU A 152 -24.80 0.75 0.16
CA LEU A 152 -25.42 -0.52 -0.26
C LEU A 152 -26.89 -0.52 0.18
N GLU A 153 -27.83 -0.55 -0.76
CA GLU A 153 -29.25 -0.58 -0.41
C GLU A 153 -29.67 -1.96 0.15
N GLU A 154 -30.26 -1.93 1.34
CA GLU A 154 -30.44 -3.02 2.32
C GLU A 154 -31.43 -4.13 1.92
N ARG A 155 -31.83 -4.25 0.65
CA ARG A 155 -32.85 -5.23 0.23
C ARG A 155 -32.31 -6.21 -0.79
N ILE A 156 -31.40 -7.07 -0.34
CA ILE A 156 -31.07 -8.30 -1.05
C ILE A 156 -32.29 -9.22 -0.94
N LYS A 157 -33.09 -9.28 -2.00
CA LYS A 157 -34.13 -10.30 -2.11
C LYS A 157 -33.42 -11.65 -2.20
N ASN A 158 -33.80 -12.60 -1.34
CA ASN A 158 -33.37 -14.00 -1.37
C ASN A 158 -33.57 -14.58 -2.77
N GLY A 159 -32.55 -14.44 -3.61
CA GLY A 159 -32.49 -14.92 -4.98
C GLY A 159 -31.49 -16.06 -5.05
N THR A 160 -31.77 -17.02 -5.92
CA THR A 160 -30.90 -18.16 -6.22
C THR A 160 -29.46 -17.72 -6.51
N SER A 161 -28.49 -18.42 -5.95
CA SER A 161 -27.05 -18.21 -6.16
C SER A 161 -26.68 -18.09 -7.65
N PHE A 162 -26.05 -16.99 -8.06
CA PHE A 162 -25.73 -16.71 -9.48
C PHE A 162 -24.28 -17.03 -9.87
N LEU A 163 -23.36 -17.08 -8.91
CA LEU A 163 -21.91 -17.21 -9.18
C LEU A 163 -21.38 -18.65 -9.06
N THR A 164 -22.24 -19.66 -9.04
CA THR A 164 -21.83 -21.07 -8.81
C THR A 164 -20.92 -21.65 -9.89
N GLN A 165 -20.85 -21.01 -11.06
CA GLN A 165 -20.02 -21.46 -12.19
C GLN A 165 -18.68 -20.74 -12.31
N THR A 166 -18.51 -19.60 -11.62
CA THR A 166 -17.28 -18.82 -11.70
C THR A 166 -16.25 -19.33 -10.70
N LYS A 167 -15.00 -19.53 -11.15
CA LYS A 167 -13.87 -19.92 -10.29
C LYS A 167 -13.26 -18.70 -9.60
N ILE A 168 -14.08 -17.93 -8.88
CA ILE A 168 -13.58 -16.77 -8.14
C ILE A 168 -12.76 -17.29 -6.95
N GLU A 169 -11.44 -17.11 -7.06
CA GLU A 169 -10.43 -17.45 -6.05
C GLU A 169 -10.34 -16.35 -4.98
N ARG A 170 -10.55 -15.08 -5.36
CA ARG A 170 -10.47 -13.92 -4.45
C ARG A 170 -11.66 -12.98 -4.66
N PHE A 171 -12.39 -12.70 -3.58
CA PHE A 171 -13.49 -11.74 -3.56
C PHE A 171 -13.21 -10.66 -2.50
N ILE A 172 -13.22 -9.38 -2.91
CA ILE A 172 -13.06 -8.25 -2.02
C ILE A 172 -14.30 -7.35 -2.13
N LEU A 173 -14.93 -7.05 -1.00
CA LEU A 173 -16.05 -6.11 -0.92
C LEU A 173 -15.70 -5.01 0.08
N HIS A 174 -15.50 -3.80 -0.45
CA HIS A 174 -15.40 -2.58 0.34
C HIS A 174 -16.76 -1.89 0.31
N SER A 175 -17.45 -1.87 1.44
CA SER A 175 -18.70 -1.12 1.60
C SER A 175 -18.70 -0.35 2.91
N CYS A 176 -19.15 0.91 2.87
CA CYS A 176 -19.37 1.71 4.07
C CYS A 176 -20.74 1.43 4.73
N SER A 177 -21.54 0.50 4.18
CA SER A 177 -22.86 0.15 4.72
C SER A 177 -22.84 -1.14 5.54
N PRO A 178 -23.62 -1.23 6.63
CA PRO A 178 -23.75 -2.46 7.41
C PRO A 178 -24.45 -3.52 6.56
N MET A 179 -23.72 -4.55 6.13
CA MET A 179 -24.29 -5.67 5.37
C MET A 179 -24.28 -6.94 6.20
N SER A 180 -25.36 -7.71 6.17
CA SER A 180 -25.43 -9.03 6.78
C SER A 180 -24.59 -10.03 5.98
N TRP A 181 -23.59 -10.64 6.61
CA TRP A 181 -22.76 -11.69 6.00
C TRP A 181 -23.58 -12.89 5.50
N ASN A 182 -24.72 -13.17 6.14
CA ASN A 182 -25.61 -14.24 5.72
C ASN A 182 -26.16 -14.00 4.31
N ASP A 183 -26.47 -12.74 3.98
CA ASP A 183 -27.00 -12.39 2.65
C ASP A 183 -25.91 -12.57 1.58
N LEU A 184 -24.66 -12.17 1.88
CA LEU A 184 -23.51 -12.36 0.98
C LEU A 184 -23.21 -13.85 0.74
N SER A 185 -23.26 -14.65 1.81
CA SER A 185 -22.92 -16.08 1.77
C SER A 185 -23.84 -16.87 0.83
N SER A 186 -25.07 -16.40 0.63
CA SER A 186 -26.02 -16.99 -0.32
C SER A 186 -25.71 -16.67 -1.79
N MET A 187 -24.96 -15.59 -2.03
CA MET A 187 -24.67 -15.08 -3.37
C MET A 187 -23.32 -15.55 -3.93
N LEU A 188 -22.33 -15.73 -3.06
CA LEU A 188 -21.00 -16.21 -3.43
C LEU A 188 -20.98 -17.74 -3.48
N PRO A 189 -20.22 -18.35 -4.42
CA PRO A 189 -19.90 -19.76 -4.30
C PRO A 189 -19.22 -19.96 -2.94
N VAL A 190 -19.51 -21.08 -2.25
CA VAL A 190 -18.98 -21.41 -0.92
C VAL A 190 -17.46 -21.22 -0.91
N ALA A 191 -17.01 -20.03 -0.50
CA ALA A 191 -15.62 -19.64 -0.47
C ALA A 191 -15.01 -20.37 0.72
N SER A 192 -14.47 -21.54 0.44
CA SER A 192 -13.95 -22.47 1.44
C SER A 192 -12.47 -22.22 1.71
N THR A 193 -12.07 -20.96 1.87
CA THR A 193 -10.76 -20.58 2.42
C THR A 193 -10.87 -19.16 2.95
N ALA A 194 -10.93 -19.00 4.27
CA ALA A 194 -10.53 -17.74 4.88
C ALA A 194 -9.07 -17.53 4.48
N ILE A 195 -8.78 -16.43 3.78
CA ILE A 195 -7.40 -16.09 3.44
C ILE A 195 -6.72 -15.70 4.75
N ASP A 196 -5.73 -16.49 5.17
CA ASP A 196 -4.87 -16.12 6.28
C ASP A 196 -3.88 -15.06 5.79
N TYR A 197 -4.23 -13.79 6.02
CA TYR A 197 -3.39 -12.63 5.70
C TYR A 197 -1.98 -12.76 6.31
N GLU A 198 -1.85 -13.48 7.41
CA GLU A 198 -0.58 -13.69 8.11
C GLU A 198 0.37 -14.59 7.30
N GLU A 199 -0.16 -15.67 6.73
CA GLU A 199 0.60 -16.60 5.89
C GLU A 199 1.11 -15.90 4.62
N GLN A 200 0.29 -15.03 4.04
CA GLN A 200 0.63 -14.28 2.82
C GLN A 200 1.69 -13.18 3.05
N ILE A 201 1.58 -12.42 4.14
CA ILE A 201 2.61 -11.43 4.51
C ILE A 201 3.92 -12.15 4.80
N SER A 202 3.87 -13.26 5.53
CA SER A 202 5.05 -14.07 5.86
C SER A 202 5.72 -14.63 4.61
N ALA A 203 4.93 -15.15 3.66
CA ALA A 203 5.45 -15.64 2.37
C ALA A 203 6.09 -14.53 1.54
N THR A 204 5.45 -13.35 1.47
CA THR A 204 5.98 -12.18 0.74
C THR A 204 7.27 -11.68 1.37
N VAL A 205 7.32 -11.57 2.69
CA VAL A 205 8.54 -11.18 3.41
C VAL A 205 9.64 -12.21 3.23
N ALA A 206 9.33 -13.52 3.23
CA ALA A 206 10.33 -14.56 2.96
C ALA A 206 10.95 -14.40 1.56
N THR A 207 10.13 -14.09 0.56
CA THR A 207 10.60 -13.80 -0.81
C THR A 207 11.45 -12.53 -0.87
N ILE A 208 11.05 -11.45 -0.18
CA ILE A 208 11.84 -10.20 -0.12
C ILE A 208 13.14 -10.41 0.68
N CYS A 209 13.13 -11.23 1.72
CA CYS A 209 14.32 -11.54 2.52
C CYS A 209 15.40 -12.28 1.71
N ALA A 210 15.02 -12.91 0.60
CA ALA A 210 15.98 -13.49 -0.34
C ALA A 210 16.73 -12.42 -1.15
N ASP A 211 16.25 -11.17 -1.17
CA ASP A 211 16.94 -10.04 -1.75
C ASP A 211 17.89 -9.39 -0.72
N GLU A 212 19.19 -9.59 -0.93
CA GLU A 212 20.23 -9.06 -0.05
C GLU A 212 20.21 -7.52 0.03
N ILE A 213 19.67 -6.79 -0.96
CA ILE A 213 19.70 -5.32 -1.00
C ILE A 213 18.80 -4.72 0.08
N LEU A 214 17.56 -5.21 0.21
CA LEU A 214 16.59 -4.68 1.17
C LEU A 214 16.86 -5.14 2.61
N VAL A 215 17.60 -6.23 2.78
CA VAL A 215 18.01 -6.75 4.10
C VAL A 215 19.38 -6.20 4.51
N SER A 216 20.15 -5.66 3.56
CA SER A 216 21.45 -5.06 3.87
C SER A 216 21.28 -3.80 4.73
N PRO A 217 22.15 -3.57 5.72
CA PRO A 217 22.06 -2.40 6.58
C PRO A 217 22.31 -1.14 5.77
N LEU A 218 21.41 -0.16 5.89
CA LEU A 218 21.69 1.17 5.37
C LEU A 218 22.85 1.79 6.16
N ARG A 219 23.87 2.23 5.44
CA ARG A 219 24.93 3.05 6.03
C ARG A 219 24.40 4.47 6.12
N LEU A 220 23.97 4.84 7.33
CA LEU A 220 23.58 6.21 7.62
C LEU A 220 24.83 7.07 7.76
N PHE A 221 24.88 8.15 6.98
CA PHE A 221 25.87 9.20 7.15
C PHE A 221 25.26 10.26 8.05
N TRP A 222 25.67 10.27 9.31
CA TRP A 222 25.19 11.26 10.27
C TRP A 222 25.92 12.59 10.05
N PRO A 223 25.20 13.67 9.73
CA PRO A 223 25.83 14.99 9.67
C PRO A 223 26.35 15.35 11.07
N ASN A 224 27.58 15.87 11.13
CA ASN A 224 28.19 16.32 12.40
C ASN A 224 27.68 17.71 12.83
N GLU A 225 27.10 18.47 11.90
CA GLU A 225 26.64 19.83 12.09
C GLU A 225 25.28 20.01 11.40
N PHE A 226 24.46 20.90 11.96
CA PHE A 226 23.18 21.30 11.39
C PHE A 226 23.42 22.19 10.17
N ASP A 227 22.76 21.90 9.05
CA ASP A 227 22.85 22.70 7.83
C ASP A 227 21.50 23.37 7.52
N GLU A 228 21.40 24.67 7.80
CA GLU A 228 20.22 25.50 7.51
C GLU A 228 19.79 25.50 6.04
N ARG A 229 20.66 25.09 5.11
CA ARG A 229 20.31 24.98 3.68
C ARG A 229 19.59 23.68 3.36
N MET A 230 19.82 22.64 4.14
CA MET A 230 19.21 21.31 3.97
C MET A 230 18.06 21.08 4.94
N HIS A 231 18.10 21.73 6.11
CA HIS A 231 17.22 21.43 7.23
C HIS A 231 16.42 22.66 7.65
N THR A 232 15.11 22.46 7.83
CA THR A 232 14.21 23.47 8.38
C THR A 232 13.94 23.16 9.84
N ILE A 233 14.10 24.15 10.73
CA ILE A 233 13.75 24.00 12.14
C ILE A 233 12.23 23.98 12.29
N ASP A 234 11.70 22.99 12.99
CA ASP A 234 10.29 22.98 13.40
C ASP A 234 10.10 23.89 14.62
N THR A 235 9.48 25.04 14.41
CA THR A 235 9.32 26.06 15.45
C THR A 235 8.34 25.63 16.55
N ILE A 236 7.36 24.77 16.23
CA ILE A 236 6.40 24.24 17.20
C ILE A 236 7.12 23.21 18.06
N ALA A 237 7.78 22.22 17.44
CA ALA A 237 8.59 21.23 18.14
C ALA A 237 9.66 21.89 19.01
N GLN A 238 10.25 23.01 18.57
CA GLN A 238 11.24 23.77 19.36
C GLN A 238 10.65 24.34 20.65
N GLN A 239 9.37 24.74 20.65
CA GLN A 239 8.68 25.20 21.87
C GLN A 239 8.38 24.04 22.81
N TYR A 240 7.95 22.90 22.27
CA TYR A 240 7.74 21.66 23.02
C TYR A 240 9.05 21.14 23.64
N LEU A 241 10.15 21.21 22.90
CA LEU A 241 11.45 20.74 23.34
C LEU A 241 11.97 21.51 24.55
N LYS A 242 11.66 22.82 24.66
CA LYS A 242 11.98 23.64 25.86
C LYS A 242 11.29 23.13 27.12
N GLN A 243 10.19 22.40 26.97
CA GLN A 243 9.41 21.79 28.06
C GLN A 243 9.74 20.30 28.26
N ALA A 244 10.53 19.69 27.37
CA ALA A 244 10.98 18.32 27.48
C ALA A 244 12.10 18.17 28.54
N SER A 245 12.61 16.94 28.72
CA SER A 245 13.67 16.68 29.70
C SER A 245 14.94 17.49 29.39
N ARG A 246 15.68 17.92 30.43
CA ARG A 246 16.93 18.70 30.26
C ARG A 246 17.95 18.01 29.35
N SER A 247 17.91 16.68 29.27
CA SER A 247 18.82 15.89 28.45
C SER A 247 18.62 16.09 26.95
N VAL A 248 17.49 16.64 26.50
CA VAL A 248 17.16 16.83 25.07
C VAL A 248 16.91 18.29 24.69
N GLN A 249 16.83 19.21 25.66
CA GLN A 249 16.55 20.63 25.42
C GLN A 249 17.57 21.34 24.52
N HIS A 250 18.76 20.78 24.35
CA HIS A 250 19.82 21.32 23.51
C HIS A 250 19.74 20.87 22.05
N LEU A 251 18.81 19.96 21.70
CA LEU A 251 18.63 19.47 20.35
C LEU A 251 17.93 20.50 19.46
N ILE A 252 18.05 20.32 18.15
CA ILE A 252 17.37 21.12 17.13
C ILE A 252 16.33 20.22 16.46
N PRO A 253 15.02 20.47 16.63
CA PRO A 253 14.00 19.66 15.99
C PRO A 253 13.88 20.04 14.51
N LEU A 254 13.93 19.02 13.66
CA LEU A 254 13.77 19.17 12.22
C LEU A 254 12.31 19.03 11.83
N SER A 255 11.86 19.90 10.92
CA SER A 255 10.53 19.81 10.34
C SER A 255 10.43 18.60 9.41
N SER A 256 9.29 17.90 9.48
CA SER A 256 8.98 16.73 8.66
C SER A 256 7.57 16.88 8.10
N LEU A 257 7.32 16.24 6.95
CA LEU A 257 6.00 16.30 6.33
C LEU A 257 4.98 15.52 7.17
N ALA A 258 3.88 16.18 7.54
CA ALA A 258 2.78 15.61 8.31
C ALA A 258 1.77 14.86 7.43
N ASP A 259 2.26 13.94 6.59
CA ASP A 259 1.46 13.16 5.64
C ASP A 259 1.18 11.73 6.14
N GLY A 260 1.46 11.42 7.41
CA GLY A 260 1.43 10.06 7.94
C GLY A 260 2.65 9.21 7.56
N ASN A 261 3.60 9.73 6.78
CA ASN A 261 4.96 9.19 6.64
C ASN A 261 6.00 9.92 7.50
N CYS A 262 5.55 10.80 8.40
CA CYS A 262 6.41 11.72 9.15
C CYS A 262 7.62 11.03 9.83
N LEU A 263 7.46 9.84 10.43
CA LEU A 263 8.57 9.08 11.01
C LEU A 263 9.68 8.82 9.98
N PHE A 264 9.30 8.26 8.83
CA PHE A 264 10.24 7.88 7.78
C PHE A 264 10.81 9.11 7.05
N ASN A 265 9.97 10.13 6.81
CA ASN A 265 10.39 11.42 6.25
C ASN A 265 11.43 12.11 7.15
N SER A 266 11.26 12.04 8.48
CA SER A 266 12.24 12.58 9.43
C SER A 266 13.59 11.90 9.29
N VAL A 267 13.62 10.58 9.10
CA VAL A 267 14.90 9.87 8.88
C VAL A 267 15.51 10.19 7.53
N VAL A 268 14.72 10.25 6.45
CA VAL A 268 15.21 10.64 5.12
C VAL A 268 15.90 12.00 5.14
N SER A 269 15.36 12.97 5.90
CA SER A 269 15.97 14.30 6.05
C SER A 269 17.39 14.28 6.65
N LEU A 270 17.74 13.22 7.37
CA LEU A 270 19.07 13.01 7.96
C LEU A 270 20.04 12.31 7.00
N VAL A 271 19.56 11.80 5.85
CA VAL A 271 20.35 11.06 4.86
C VAL A 271 20.08 11.56 3.43
N PRO A 272 20.28 12.86 3.15
CA PRO A 272 19.85 13.48 1.88
C PRO A 272 20.50 12.87 0.63
N ASP A 273 21.74 12.36 0.72
CA ASP A 273 22.48 11.81 -0.42
C ASP A 273 22.30 10.30 -0.62
N SER A 274 21.45 9.65 0.18
CA SER A 274 21.32 8.19 0.18
C SER A 274 20.47 7.64 -0.97
N GLY A 275 19.63 8.48 -1.60
CA GLY A 275 18.59 8.03 -2.53
C GLY A 275 17.47 7.22 -1.86
N VAL A 276 17.52 7.06 -0.53
CA VAL A 276 16.54 6.30 0.25
C VAL A 276 15.26 7.13 0.39
N SER A 277 14.13 6.49 0.11
CA SER A 277 12.81 7.10 0.26
C SER A 277 12.14 6.71 1.58
N ALA A 278 11.14 7.48 1.99
CA ALA A 278 10.32 7.15 3.16
C ALA A 278 9.60 5.80 3.00
N VAL A 279 9.16 5.49 1.78
CA VAL A 279 8.53 4.20 1.45
C VAL A 279 9.53 3.05 1.60
N GLU A 280 10.77 3.22 1.14
CA GLU A 280 11.80 2.20 1.33
C GLU A 280 12.06 1.92 2.81
N LEU A 281 12.18 2.96 3.64
CA LEU A 281 12.36 2.81 5.09
C LEU A 281 11.17 2.09 5.73
N ARG A 282 9.94 2.39 5.32
CA ARG A 282 8.74 1.67 5.77
C ARG A 282 8.81 0.19 5.40
N VAL A 283 9.15 -0.14 4.15
CA VAL A 283 9.28 -1.54 3.71
C VAL A 283 10.34 -2.28 4.53
N ARG A 284 11.51 -1.67 4.76
CA ARG A 284 12.56 -2.25 5.63
C ARG A 284 12.06 -2.48 7.05
N THR A 285 11.26 -1.56 7.57
CA THR A 285 10.63 -1.67 8.90
C THR A 285 9.63 -2.82 8.95
N ILE A 286 8.79 -3.01 7.92
CA ILE A 286 7.85 -4.15 7.80
C ILE A 286 8.60 -5.48 7.79
N ILE A 287 9.67 -5.58 6.98
CA ILE A 287 10.50 -6.79 6.91
C ILE A 287 11.06 -7.12 8.29
N GLU A 288 11.59 -6.12 9.00
CA GLU A 288 12.15 -6.28 10.34
C GLU A 288 11.09 -6.72 11.37
N LEU A 289 9.90 -6.10 11.35
CA LEU A 289 8.78 -6.49 12.21
C LEU A 289 8.38 -7.95 12.00
N VAL A 290 8.21 -8.37 10.75
CA VAL A 290 7.78 -9.75 10.43
C VAL A 290 8.88 -10.75 10.77
N LYS A 291 10.14 -10.45 10.43
CA LYS A 291 11.28 -11.31 10.72
C LYS A 291 11.47 -11.57 12.20
N ASN A 292 11.27 -10.55 13.04
CA ASN A 292 11.46 -10.64 14.49
C ASN A 292 10.14 -10.56 15.27
N ARG A 293 9.05 -11.07 14.70
CA ARG A 293 7.69 -11.01 15.28
C ARG A 293 7.63 -11.38 16.75
N THR A 294 8.18 -12.53 17.13
CA THR A 294 8.14 -13.02 18.52
C THR A 294 8.77 -12.03 19.50
N TYR A 295 9.80 -11.30 19.07
CA TYR A 295 10.40 -10.25 19.90
C TYR A 295 9.42 -9.09 20.09
N TYR A 296 8.89 -8.53 19.01
CA TYR A 296 7.99 -7.37 19.07
C TYR A 296 6.69 -7.69 19.82
N ASP A 297 6.09 -8.84 19.53
CA ASP A 297 4.86 -9.27 20.17
C ASP A 297 5.05 -9.45 21.69
N ASN A 298 6.12 -10.12 22.12
CA ASN A 298 6.39 -10.30 23.56
C ASN A 298 6.70 -8.99 24.29
N GLN A 299 7.35 -8.03 23.63
CA GLN A 299 7.80 -6.79 24.27
C GLN A 299 6.72 -5.71 24.30
N PHE A 300 5.92 -5.58 23.25
CA PHE A 300 5.10 -4.39 23.04
C PHE A 300 3.59 -4.67 22.97
N SER A 301 3.15 -5.90 22.74
CA SER A 301 1.71 -6.20 22.51
C SER A 301 0.81 -5.78 23.66
N ASN A 302 1.28 -5.98 24.90
CA ASN A 302 0.54 -5.63 26.10
C ASN A 302 0.48 -4.12 26.38
N VAL A 303 1.28 -3.30 25.67
CA VAL A 303 1.42 -1.86 25.93
C VAL A 303 0.88 -1.02 24.78
N VAL A 304 1.21 -1.40 23.54
CA VAL A 304 0.91 -0.65 22.32
C VAL A 304 -0.27 -1.24 21.56
N GLY A 305 -0.64 -2.50 21.88
CA GLY A 305 -1.74 -3.21 21.24
C GLY A 305 -1.27 -4.37 20.34
N PRO A 306 -2.21 -5.10 19.72
CA PRO A 306 -1.93 -6.33 19.01
C PRO A 306 -0.93 -6.14 17.85
N PHE A 307 0.09 -6.99 17.78
CA PHE A 307 1.10 -6.94 16.71
C PHE A 307 0.48 -7.04 15.31
N ASN A 308 -0.54 -7.89 15.14
CA ASN A 308 -1.19 -8.10 13.85
C ASN A 308 -1.93 -6.84 13.34
N GLU A 309 -2.45 -6.00 14.24
CA GLU A 309 -3.07 -4.73 13.86
C GLU A 309 -2.00 -3.67 13.54
N ALA A 310 -0.89 -3.69 14.28
CA ALA A 310 0.25 -2.82 13.98
C ALA A 310 0.79 -3.09 12.58
N ILE A 311 1.12 -4.35 12.24
CA ILE A 311 1.68 -4.69 10.93
C ILE A 311 0.73 -4.35 9.78
N GLN A 312 -0.57 -4.60 9.94
CA GLN A 312 -1.57 -4.23 8.93
C GLN A 312 -1.61 -2.72 8.69
N ARG A 313 -1.52 -1.92 9.76
CA ARG A 313 -1.41 -0.47 9.64
C ARG A 313 -0.12 -0.06 8.96
N THR A 314 1.03 -0.57 9.40
CA THR A 314 2.34 -0.23 8.81
C THR A 314 2.39 -0.51 7.31
N CYS A 315 1.73 -1.56 6.82
CA CYS A 315 1.64 -1.88 5.40
C CYS A 315 0.86 -0.84 4.57
N ASN A 316 -0.04 -0.09 5.19
CA ASN A 316 -0.77 0.99 4.52
C ASN A 316 0.14 2.22 4.42
N ASN A 317 0.30 2.75 3.21
CA ASN A 317 1.03 4.00 3.05
C ASN A 317 0.29 5.13 3.78
N TYR A 318 1.03 6.14 4.25
CA TYR A 318 0.49 7.28 5.01
C TYR A 318 -0.18 6.90 6.34
N SER A 319 0.02 5.68 6.84
CA SER A 319 -0.39 5.28 8.19
C SER A 319 0.56 5.84 9.26
N PHE A 320 -0.02 6.40 10.32
CA PHE A 320 0.76 6.82 11.47
C PHE A 320 1.54 5.65 12.06
N SER A 321 2.82 5.91 12.31
CA SER A 321 3.72 4.98 12.97
C SER A 321 3.60 5.09 14.49
N GLU A 322 3.71 3.96 15.17
CA GLU A 322 3.74 3.88 16.63
C GLU A 322 5.10 3.32 17.08
N LEU A 323 5.15 2.83 18.32
CA LEU A 323 6.39 2.36 18.91
C LEU A 323 6.97 1.14 18.18
N TYR A 324 6.13 0.26 17.63
CA TYR A 324 6.58 -0.90 16.85
C TYR A 324 7.51 -0.47 15.73
N GLU A 325 7.06 0.49 14.92
CA GLU A 325 7.80 1.01 13.78
C GLU A 325 9.06 1.77 14.21
N VAL A 326 9.01 2.52 15.31
CA VAL A 326 10.20 3.24 15.82
C VAL A 326 11.32 2.27 16.21
N VAL A 327 10.99 1.20 16.94
CA VAL A 327 11.97 0.21 17.36
C VAL A 327 12.44 -0.63 16.18
N ALA A 328 11.53 -1.04 15.29
CA ALA A 328 11.87 -1.81 14.10
C ALA A 328 12.73 -1.02 13.11
N LEU A 329 12.46 0.28 12.93
CA LEU A 329 13.29 1.14 12.12
C LEU A 329 14.72 1.23 12.68
N GLY A 330 14.87 1.34 14.01
CA GLY A 330 16.18 1.27 14.68
C GLY A 330 16.95 -0.01 14.39
N ASN A 331 16.26 -1.16 14.47
CA ASN A 331 16.82 -2.46 14.12
C ASN A 331 17.22 -2.56 12.64
N ALA A 332 16.35 -2.13 11.74
CA ALA A 332 16.61 -2.14 10.30
C ALA A 332 17.81 -1.25 9.92
N LEU A 333 17.96 -0.12 10.60
CA LEU A 333 19.06 0.84 10.41
C LEU A 333 20.31 0.51 11.26
N ARG A 334 20.23 -0.50 12.12
CA ARG A 334 21.28 -0.87 13.09
C ARG A 334 21.80 0.31 13.92
N CYS A 335 20.90 1.12 14.44
CA CYS A 335 21.25 2.26 15.30
C CYS A 335 20.39 2.29 16.56
N GLU A 336 20.87 2.99 17.59
CA GLU A 336 20.03 3.27 18.76
C GLU A 336 18.95 4.27 18.38
N VAL A 337 17.73 4.06 18.87
CA VAL A 337 16.64 5.03 18.70
C VAL A 337 16.20 5.52 20.07
N GLN A 338 16.29 6.82 20.29
CA GLN A 338 15.73 7.48 21.47
C GLN A 338 14.40 8.12 21.11
N SER A 339 13.34 7.57 21.67
CA SER A 339 12.01 8.16 21.58
C SER A 339 11.85 9.21 22.68
N VAL A 340 11.34 10.38 22.32
CA VAL A 340 11.18 11.52 23.23
C VAL A 340 9.77 12.08 23.09
N TYR A 341 8.94 11.79 24.09
CA TYR A 341 7.57 12.27 24.18
C TYR A 341 7.49 13.44 25.18
N PRO A 342 6.95 14.61 24.78
CA PRO A 342 6.92 15.80 25.61
C PRO A 342 6.03 15.62 26.85
N TYR A 343 6.38 16.31 27.94
CA TYR A 343 5.66 16.16 29.22
C TYR A 343 4.28 16.85 29.27
N ILE A 344 3.91 17.56 28.20
CA ILE A 344 2.71 18.41 28.16
C ILE A 344 1.43 17.56 28.28
N ASP A 345 1.45 16.33 27.77
CA ASP A 345 0.34 15.35 27.85
C ASP A 345 0.74 14.05 28.57
N TYR A 346 1.67 14.14 29.52
CA TYR A 346 2.30 12.96 30.10
C TYR A 346 1.31 12.08 30.87
N ARG A 347 1.16 10.84 30.41
CA ARG A 347 0.52 9.74 31.15
C ARG A 347 1.62 8.76 31.61
N VAL A 348 1.45 8.14 32.77
CA VAL A 348 2.48 7.22 33.33
C VAL A 348 2.76 6.06 32.38
N GLU A 349 1.74 5.64 31.63
CA GLU A 349 1.78 4.59 30.62
C GLU A 349 2.65 4.99 29.41
N MET A 350 2.81 6.29 29.15
CA MET A 350 3.65 6.83 28.07
C MET A 350 5.14 6.86 28.42
N ASN A 351 5.53 6.36 29.59
CA ASN A 351 6.94 6.13 29.94
C ASN A 351 7.68 5.35 28.85
N ILE A 352 7.01 4.36 28.23
CA ILE A 352 7.59 3.55 27.17
C ILE A 352 7.98 4.41 25.96
N MET A 353 7.27 5.52 25.70
CA MET A 353 7.59 6.44 24.61
C MET A 353 8.79 7.36 24.92
N ASN A 354 9.34 7.30 26.14
CA ASN A 354 10.49 8.08 26.60
C ASN A 354 11.68 7.16 26.96
N ALA A 355 12.11 6.33 26.01
CA ALA A 355 13.16 5.35 26.21
C ALA A 355 14.21 5.33 25.08
N VAL A 356 15.35 4.73 25.38
CA VAL A 356 16.40 4.43 24.39
C VAL A 356 16.32 2.95 24.03
N TYR A 357 16.04 2.68 22.77
CA TYR A 357 15.93 1.36 22.19
C TYR A 357 17.23 1.01 21.48
N LYS A 358 17.81 -0.13 21.85
CA LYS A 358 19.02 -0.66 21.23
C LYS A 358 18.65 -1.68 20.16
N PRO A 359 19.42 -1.78 19.07
CA PRO A 359 19.19 -2.82 18.09
C PRO A 359 19.47 -4.21 18.70
N LEU A 360 18.75 -5.23 18.21
CA LEU A 360 18.88 -6.64 18.60
C LEU A 360 20.29 -7.16 18.33
N ASP A 361 20.88 -6.76 17.21
CA ASP A 361 22.26 -7.07 16.85
C ASP A 361 23.19 -5.88 17.12
N ILE A 362 23.98 -6.02 18.18
CA ILE A 362 24.94 -5.00 18.66
C ILE A 362 26.26 -5.07 17.88
N SER A 363 26.54 -6.18 17.18
CA SER A 363 27.85 -6.43 16.56
C SER A 363 28.18 -5.50 15.40
N ALA A 364 27.16 -4.86 14.82
CA ALA A 364 27.27 -3.98 13.66
C ALA A 364 26.53 -2.65 13.87
N LEU A 365 26.59 -2.11 15.09
CA LEU A 365 26.04 -0.79 15.40
C LEU A 365 26.67 0.26 14.49
N ASN A 366 25.83 0.96 13.72
CA ASN A 366 26.20 2.22 13.13
C ASN A 366 26.48 3.20 14.29
N ASN A 367 27.61 3.92 14.21
CA ASN A 367 27.95 4.94 15.20
C ASN A 367 26.95 6.10 15.08
N GLY A 368 25.87 6.06 15.84
CA GLY A 368 24.86 7.09 15.86
C GLY A 368 23.61 6.70 16.64
N ARG A 369 22.90 7.72 17.09
CA ARG A 369 21.61 7.57 17.75
C ARG A 369 20.61 8.43 17.00
N LEU A 370 19.54 7.81 16.53
CA LEU A 370 18.38 8.52 15.99
C LEU A 370 17.53 9.00 17.16
N ILE A 371 17.20 10.29 17.19
CA ILE A 371 16.32 10.85 18.22
C ILE A 371 15.00 11.24 17.56
N ILE A 372 13.91 10.57 17.95
CA ILE A 372 12.57 10.84 17.46
C ILE A 372 11.84 11.67 18.52
N PHE A 373 11.45 12.87 18.14
CA PHE A 373 10.71 13.79 18.99
C PHE A 373 9.24 13.82 18.56
N TRP A 374 8.35 13.46 19.47
CA TRP A 374 6.91 13.46 19.21
C TRP A 374 6.31 14.84 19.47
N THR A 375 5.48 15.32 18.57
CA THR A 375 4.67 16.52 18.75
C THR A 375 3.20 16.17 18.56
N ASN A 376 2.32 16.87 19.27
CA ASN A 376 0.87 16.69 19.10
C ASN A 376 0.41 17.53 17.89
N SER A 377 -0.39 16.92 17.01
CA SER A 377 -1.02 17.62 15.88
C SER A 377 -2.21 18.50 16.28
N GLU A 378 -2.80 18.29 17.47
CA GLU A 378 -4.04 18.97 17.87
C GLU A 378 -3.88 20.46 18.22
N ASP A 379 -2.66 20.94 18.48
CA ASP A 379 -2.42 22.37 18.75
C ASP A 379 -2.34 23.24 17.49
N GLU A 380 -2.44 22.67 16.28
CA GLU A 380 -2.53 23.45 15.04
C GLU A 380 -3.90 24.16 14.86
N VAL A 381 -4.93 23.79 15.62
CA VAL A 381 -6.29 24.35 15.47
C VAL A 381 -6.65 25.41 16.53
N THR A 382 -5.82 25.61 17.57
CA THR A 382 -6.11 26.56 18.66
C THR A 382 -5.11 27.71 18.79
N THR A 383 -4.36 28.02 17.74
CA THR A 383 -3.84 29.38 17.56
C THR A 383 -4.97 30.32 17.11
N LYS A 384 -5.47 31.04 18.12
CA LYS A 384 -6.30 32.26 18.10
C LYS A 384 -5.98 33.27 17.01
#